data_AF-A0A7S2BQZ2-F1
#
_entry.id   AF-A0A7S2BQZ2-F1
#
_cell.length_a   1.000
_cell.length_b   1.000
_cell.length_c   1.000
_cell.angle_alpha   90.00
_cell.angle_beta   90.00
_cell.angle_gamma   90.00
#
_symmetry.space_group_name_H-M   'P 1'
#
loop_
_entity.id
_entity.type
_entity.pdbx_description
1 polymer ?
#
loop_
_entity_poly.entity_id
_entity_poly.type
_entity_poly.pdbx_seq_one_letter_code
_entity_poly.pdbx_strand_id
1 'polypeptide(L)'
;GKDPKPFPPPMRICKEMVEGMGGNSSPGYQSFKSKCCQAYKILRRHAKLIINLLYLMTDSGIKDLCADPQFAILKVEQKFQALMDDEQAEEHFLKLIDESVNALFPAVMEQFHKISMAMK
;
A
#
# COMPACT_ATOMS: atom_id res chain seq x y z
N GLY A 1 -5.34 -6.01 4.62
CA GLY A 1 -6.67 -6.45 5.09
C GLY A 1 -6.81 -7.92 4.83
N LYS A 2 -8.03 -8.47 4.90
CA LYS A 2 -8.28 -9.83 4.41
C LYS A 2 -8.08 -9.83 2.89
N ASP A 3 -6.99 -10.42 2.44
CA ASP A 3 -6.72 -10.68 1.04
C ASP A 3 -6.63 -12.21 0.90
N PRO A 4 -7.28 -12.82 -0.10
CA PRO A 4 -7.21 -14.27 -0.29
C PRO A 4 -5.80 -14.74 -0.65
N LYS A 5 -4.93 -13.83 -1.13
CA LYS A 5 -3.54 -14.17 -1.44
C LYS A 5 -2.72 -14.27 -0.14
N PRO A 6 -1.86 -15.29 0.00
CA PRO A 6 -1.06 -15.50 1.21
C PRO A 6 -0.05 -14.37 1.45
N PHE A 7 0.46 -13.73 0.39
CA PHE A 7 1.44 -12.63 0.46
C PHE A 7 1.03 -11.50 -0.49
N PRO A 8 0.07 -10.65 -0.12
CA PRO A 8 -0.32 -9.52 -0.95
C PRO A 8 0.81 -8.47 -0.95
N PRO A 9 1.03 -7.76 -2.08
CA PRO A 9 1.99 -6.68 -2.11
C PRO A 9 1.60 -5.59 -1.10
N PRO A 10 2.59 -4.83 -0.57
CA PRO A 10 2.32 -3.82 0.45
C PRO A 10 1.39 -2.71 -0.07
N MET A 11 1.47 -2.37 -1.35
CA MET A 11 0.56 -1.46 -2.06
C MET A 11 0.04 -2.09 -3.35
N ARG A 12 -1.15 -1.65 -3.77
CA ARG A 12 -1.79 -2.07 -5.03
C ARG A 12 -1.37 -1.13 -6.16
N ILE A 13 -0.17 -1.35 -6.69
CA ILE A 13 0.37 -0.62 -7.84
C ILE A 13 0.86 -1.66 -8.84
N CYS A 14 0.42 -1.59 -10.09
CA CYS A 14 0.90 -2.47 -11.16
C CYS A 14 1.80 -1.75 -12.16
N LYS A 15 2.55 -2.52 -12.96
CA LYS A 15 3.52 -1.99 -13.93
C LYS A 15 2.87 -1.06 -14.93
N GLU A 16 1.68 -1.42 -15.40
CA GLU A 16 0.89 -0.68 -16.39
C GLU A 16 0.49 0.70 -15.85
N MET A 17 0.22 0.83 -14.54
CA MET A 17 -0.03 2.13 -13.92
C MET A 17 1.21 3.01 -13.94
N VAL A 18 2.39 2.44 -13.67
CA VAL A 18 3.68 3.17 -13.71
C VAL A 18 4.02 3.58 -15.15
N GLU A 19 3.82 2.69 -16.12
CA GLU A 19 3.97 2.99 -17.54
C GLU A 19 3.00 4.08 -18.00
N GLY A 20 1.75 4.05 -17.53
CA GLY A 20 0.76 5.10 -17.78
C GLY A 20 1.15 6.46 -17.20
N MET A 21 2.00 6.50 -16.17
CA MET A 21 2.60 7.73 -15.64
C MET A 21 3.86 8.17 -16.41
N GLY A 22 4.30 7.41 -17.42
CA GLY A 22 5.48 7.67 -18.23
C GLY A 22 6.72 6.85 -17.86
N GLY A 23 6.59 5.89 -16.93
CA GLY A 23 7.69 5.04 -16.48
C GLY A 23 8.41 5.55 -15.22
N ASN A 24 9.34 4.74 -14.69
CA ASN A 24 9.96 4.95 -13.38
C ASN A 24 10.77 6.25 -13.25
N SER A 25 11.34 6.73 -14.34
CA SER A 25 12.14 7.97 -14.37
C SER A 25 11.32 9.19 -14.84
N SER A 26 10.01 9.03 -15.06
CA SER A 26 9.20 10.11 -15.60
C SER A 26 8.89 11.17 -14.53
N PRO A 27 8.73 12.44 -14.93
CA PRO A 27 8.20 13.48 -14.05
C PRO A 27 6.83 13.11 -13.46
N GLY A 28 6.01 12.37 -14.21
CA GLY A 28 4.70 11.90 -13.76
C GLY A 28 4.79 10.95 -12.57
N TYR A 29 5.69 9.96 -12.62
CA TYR A 29 5.89 9.02 -11.53
C TYR A 29 6.54 9.69 -10.31
N GLN A 30 7.48 10.63 -10.50
CA GLN A 30 8.02 11.41 -9.38
C GLN A 30 6.93 12.28 -8.72
N SER A 31 6.05 12.90 -9.50
CA SER A 31 4.91 13.66 -8.97
C SER A 31 3.94 12.76 -8.20
N PHE A 32 3.67 11.55 -8.70
CA PHE A 32 2.88 10.55 -8.01
C PHE A 32 3.47 10.21 -6.63
N LYS A 33 4.76 9.85 -6.58
CA LYS A 33 5.45 9.53 -5.31
C LYS A 33 5.38 10.70 -4.32
N SER A 34 5.65 11.92 -4.77
CA SER A 34 5.58 13.12 -3.93
C SER A 34 4.17 13.34 -3.37
N LYS A 35 3.13 13.23 -4.20
CA LYS A 35 1.72 13.37 -3.78
C LYS A 35 1.34 12.28 -2.77
N CYS A 36 1.79 11.05 -3.00
CA CYS A 36 1.58 9.94 -2.08
C CYS A 36 2.21 10.20 -0.70
N CYS A 37 3.46 10.66 -0.64
CA CYS A 37 4.12 11.00 0.62
C CYS A 37 3.43 12.17 1.33
N GLN A 38 3.01 13.21 0.60
CA GLN A 38 2.25 14.33 1.16
C GLN A 38 0.92 13.87 1.75
N ALA A 39 0.15 13.08 1.00
CA ALA A 39 -1.12 12.52 1.48
C ALA A 39 -0.92 11.65 2.71
N TYR A 40 0.11 10.79 2.72
CA TYR A 40 0.44 9.95 3.86
C TYR A 40 0.74 10.78 5.11
N LYS A 41 1.56 11.83 5.01
CA LYS A 41 1.85 12.76 6.12
C LYS A 41 0.60 13.48 6.63
N ILE A 42 -0.27 13.96 5.74
CA ILE A 42 -1.55 14.58 6.14
C ILE A 42 -2.41 13.58 6.91
N LEU A 43 -2.59 12.37 6.39
CA LEU A 43 -3.39 11.32 7.02
C LEU A 43 -2.83 10.93 8.41
N ARG A 44 -1.50 10.84 8.55
CA ARG A 44 -0.82 10.57 9.83
C ARG A 44 -1.14 11.62 10.90
N ARG A 45 -1.11 12.91 10.54
CA ARG A 45 -1.46 14.00 11.46
C ARG A 45 -2.89 13.90 11.99
N HIS A 46 -3.78 13.27 11.24
CA HIS A 46 -5.18 13.07 11.60
C HIS A 46 -5.50 11.63 12.06
N ALA A 47 -4.49 10.78 12.31
CA ALA A 47 -4.67 9.38 12.65
C ALA A 47 -5.59 9.19 13.86
N LYS A 48 -5.40 9.96 14.94
CA LYS A 48 -6.22 9.88 16.16
C LYS A 48 -7.71 10.07 15.89
N LEU A 49 -8.07 11.03 15.03
CA LEU A 49 -9.47 11.26 14.65
C LEU A 49 -10.03 10.04 13.90
N ILE A 50 -9.29 9.56 12.89
CA ILE A 50 -9.70 8.41 12.08
C ILE A 50 -9.89 7.17 12.94
N ILE A 51 -8.95 6.90 13.86
CA ILE A 51 -9.02 5.76 14.78
C ILE A 51 -10.23 5.88 15.73
N ASN A 52 -10.48 7.07 16.29
CA ASN A 52 -11.65 7.29 17.14
C ASN A 52 -12.97 7.06 16.39
N LEU A 53 -13.05 7.49 15.13
CA LEU A 53 -14.23 7.22 14.29
C LEU A 53 -14.41 5.72 14.05
N LEU A 54 -13.34 4.95 13.87
CA LEU A 54 -13.43 3.49 13.75
C LEU A 54 -13.89 2.82 15.05
N TYR A 55 -13.47 3.32 16.22
CA TYR A 55 -13.98 2.88 17.51
C TYR A 55 -15.48 3.15 17.68
N LEU A 56 -16.02 4.23 17.09
CA LEU A 56 -17.47 4.48 17.10
C LEU A 56 -18.24 3.59 16.11
N MET A 57 -17.55 2.97 15.16
CA MET A 57 -18.15 2.13 14.12
C MET A 57 -18.15 0.64 14.47
N THR A 58 -17.70 0.25 15.67
CA THR A 58 -17.56 -1.17 16.05
C THR A 58 -18.87 -1.94 15.98
N ASP A 59 -20.01 -1.27 16.19
CA ASP A 59 -21.35 -1.86 16.17
C ASP A 59 -22.15 -1.55 14.90
N SER A 60 -21.48 -1.03 13.85
CA SER A 60 -22.13 -0.63 12.59
C SER A 60 -22.58 -1.79 11.69
N GLY A 61 -22.28 -3.04 12.05
CA GLY A 61 -22.57 -4.21 11.21
C GLY A 61 -21.58 -4.44 10.05
N ILE A 62 -20.49 -3.66 9.98
CA ILE A 62 -19.43 -3.87 8.97
C ILE A 62 -18.70 -5.18 9.29
N LYS A 63 -18.94 -6.22 8.48
CA LYS A 63 -18.44 -7.60 8.67
C LYS A 63 -16.98 -7.70 9.13
N ASP A 64 -16.05 -7.02 8.44
CA ASP A 64 -14.61 -7.15 8.73
C ASP A 64 -14.14 -6.33 9.92
N LEU A 65 -14.91 -5.32 10.32
CA LEU A 65 -14.66 -4.56 11.54
C LEU A 65 -15.28 -5.29 12.74
N CYS A 66 -16.55 -5.69 12.65
CA CYS A 66 -17.29 -6.31 13.75
C CYS A 66 -16.77 -7.70 14.14
N ALA A 67 -16.16 -8.45 13.21
CA ALA A 67 -15.65 -9.80 13.50
C ALA A 67 -14.51 -9.79 14.55
N ASP A 68 -13.64 -8.78 14.49
CA ASP A 68 -12.60 -8.53 15.51
C ASP A 68 -12.23 -7.04 15.49
N PRO A 69 -13.00 -6.19 16.19
CA PRO A 69 -12.84 -4.75 16.09
C PRO A 69 -11.49 -4.26 16.62
N GLN A 70 -11.01 -4.87 17.71
CA GLN A 70 -9.74 -4.49 18.31
C GLN A 70 -8.58 -4.80 17.36
N PHE A 71 -8.55 -6.00 16.77
CA PHE A 71 -7.52 -6.36 15.81
C PHE A 71 -7.61 -5.52 14.53
N ALA A 72 -8.82 -5.28 14.02
CA ALA A 72 -9.02 -4.47 12.82
C ALA A 72 -8.52 -3.04 13.00
N ILE A 73 -8.88 -2.39 14.12
CA ILE A 73 -8.44 -1.03 14.45
C ILE A 73 -6.93 -0.99 14.69
N LEU A 74 -6.38 -1.96 15.41
CA LEU A 74 -4.92 -2.09 15.61
C LEU A 74 -4.17 -2.19 14.28
N LYS A 75 -4.72 -2.93 13.30
CA LYS A 75 -4.11 -3.02 11.97
C LYS A 75 -4.14 -1.69 11.22
N VAL A 76 -5.19 -0.89 11.38
CA VAL A 76 -5.24 0.47 10.80
C VAL A 76 -4.24 1.39 11.50
N GLU A 77 -4.16 1.34 12.82
CA GLU A 77 -3.21 2.13 13.61
C GLU A 77 -1.76 1.83 13.20
N GLN A 78 -1.42 0.54 13.03
CA GLN A 78 -0.12 0.11 12.52
C GLN A 78 0.20 0.70 11.14
N LYS A 79 -0.79 0.97 10.29
CA LYS A 79 -0.54 1.59 8.97
C LYS A 79 -0.19 3.06 9.05
N PHE A 80 -0.55 3.76 10.13
CA PHE A 80 -0.17 5.15 10.33
C PHE A 80 1.27 5.32 10.83
N GLN A 81 1.92 4.29 11.37
CA GLN A 81 3.32 4.34 11.83
C GLN A 81 3.62 5.55 12.75
N ALA A 82 2.77 5.80 13.74
CA ALA A 82 2.76 7.04 14.53
C ALA A 82 4.07 7.38 15.27
N LEU A 83 4.97 6.40 15.45
CA LEU A 83 6.27 6.59 16.12
C LEU A 83 7.37 7.15 15.20
N MET A 84 7.19 7.07 13.88
CA MET A 84 8.14 7.66 12.93
C MET A 84 7.97 9.18 12.90
N ASP A 85 9.05 9.93 12.68
CA ASP A 85 8.95 11.34 12.27
C ASP A 85 8.53 11.49 10.80
N ASP A 86 8.40 12.73 10.30
CA ASP A 86 7.94 12.99 8.93
C ASP A 86 8.95 12.52 7.86
N GLU A 87 10.25 12.51 8.16
CA GLU A 87 11.32 12.08 7.23
C GLU A 87 11.38 10.56 7.15
N GLN A 88 11.41 9.89 8.31
CA GLN A 88 11.35 8.43 8.42
C GLN A 88 10.08 7.87 7.77
N ALA A 89 8.94 8.54 7.97
CA ALA A 89 7.67 8.14 7.37
C ALA A 89 7.69 8.26 5.85
N GLU A 90 8.34 9.29 5.31
CA GLU A 90 8.50 9.48 3.87
C GLU A 90 9.40 8.40 3.26
N GLU A 91 10.56 8.14 3.86
CA GLU A 91 11.47 7.07 3.42
C GLU A 91 10.78 5.70 3.44
N HIS A 92 10.12 5.38 4.55
CA HIS A 92 9.34 4.14 4.69
C HIS A 92 8.26 4.02 3.62
N PHE A 93 7.52 5.10 3.34
CA PHE A 93 6.45 5.07 2.34
C PHE A 93 6.97 4.92 0.91
N LEU A 94 8.08 5.59 0.57
CA LEU A 94 8.75 5.42 -0.72
C LEU A 94 9.24 3.99 -0.92
N LYS A 95 9.84 3.39 0.12
CA LYS A 95 10.27 1.99 0.10
C LYS A 95 9.11 1.04 -0.19
N LEU A 96 7.95 1.24 0.43
CA LEU A 96 6.75 0.43 0.17
C LEU A 96 6.26 0.55 -1.28
N ILE A 97 6.31 1.76 -1.85
CA ILE A 97 5.96 1.98 -3.26
C ILE A 97 6.92 1.20 -4.16
N ASP A 98 8.22 1.35 -3.96
CA ASP A 98 9.24 0.70 -4.78
C ASP A 98 9.22 -0.82 -4.65
N GLU A 99 9.05 -1.35 -3.44
CA GLU A 99 8.83 -2.79 -3.21
C GLU A 99 7.57 -3.30 -3.92
N SER A 100 6.49 -2.53 -3.93
CA SER A 100 5.24 -2.94 -4.60
C SER A 100 5.38 -2.99 -6.12
N VAL A 101 6.11 -2.04 -6.70
CA VAL A 101 6.38 -2.01 -8.15
C VAL A 101 7.36 -3.12 -8.55
N ASN A 102 8.39 -3.36 -7.73
CA ASN A 102 9.41 -4.37 -8.02
C ASN A 102 8.96 -5.80 -7.70
N ALA A 103 8.07 -6.02 -6.74
CA ALA A 103 7.54 -7.36 -6.40
C ALA A 103 6.77 -8.01 -7.55
N LEU A 104 6.31 -7.22 -8.53
CA LEU A 104 5.65 -7.74 -9.73
C LEU A 104 6.65 -8.22 -10.80
N PHE A 105 7.89 -7.73 -10.78
CA PHE A 105 8.89 -8.06 -11.79
C PHE A 105 9.24 -9.56 -11.85
N PRO A 106 9.49 -10.25 -10.72
CA PRO A 106 9.80 -11.68 -10.72
C PRO A 106 8.62 -12.53 -11.21
N ALA A 107 7.40 -12.24 -10.75
CA ALA A 107 6.22 -13.01 -11.13
C ALA A 107 5.91 -12.88 -12.63
N VAL A 108 6.08 -11.69 -13.20
CA VAL A 108 5.88 -11.44 -14.63
C VAL A 108 7.00 -12.07 -15.46
N MET A 109 8.27 -11.95 -15.05
CA MET A 109 9.39 -12.62 -15.71
C MET A 109 9.25 -14.15 -15.69
N GLU A 110 8.76 -14.73 -14.60
CA GLU A 110 8.51 -16.17 -14.51
C GLU A 110 7.41 -16.62 -15.47
N GLN A 111 6.35 -15.82 -15.66
CA GLN A 111 5.31 -16.10 -16.66
C GLN A 111 5.85 -15.99 -18.09
N PHE A 112 6.64 -14.96 -18.40
CA PHE A 112 7.29 -14.83 -19.71
C PHE A 112 8.27 -15.97 -19.99
N HIS A 113 9.03 -16.40 -18.98
CA HIS A 113 9.95 -17.54 -19.10
C HIS A 113 9.20 -18.86 -19.32
N LYS A 114 8.08 -19.10 -18.62
CA LYS A 114 7.23 -20.28 -18.85
C LYS A 114 6.65 -20.30 -20.26
N ILE A 115 6.18 -19.15 -20.74
CA ILE A 115 5.64 -19.00 -22.08
C ILE A 115 6.74 -19.23 -23.14
N SER A 116 7.93 -18.64 -22.96
CA SER A 116 9.05 -18.82 -23.91
C SER A 116 9.60 -20.25 -23.93
N MET A 117 9.57 -20.96 -22.81
CA MET A 117 9.89 -22.39 -22.75
C MET A 117 8.81 -23.27 -23.39
N ALA A 118 7.55 -22.86 -23.37
CA ALA A 118 6.45 -23.60 -24.00
C ALA A 118 6.31 -23.34 -25.51
N MET A 119 6.89 -22.25 -26.02
CA MET A 119 7.01 -21.95 -27.46
C MET A 119 8.29 -22.53 -28.09
N LYS A 120 9.04 -23.35 -27.36
CA LYS A 120 10.27 -24.01 -27.80
C LYS A 120 10.06 -25.52 -27.81
#